data_AF-A0A8H7L3J9-F1
#
_entry.id   AF-A0A8H7L3J9-F1
#
_cell.length_a   1.000
_cell.length_b   1.000
_cell.length_c   1.000
_cell.angle_alpha   90.00
_cell.angle_beta   90.00
_cell.angle_gamma   90.00
#
_symmetry.space_group_name_H-M   'P 1'
#
loop_
_entity.id
_entity.type
_entity.pdbx_description
1 polymer ?
#
loop_
_entity_poly.entity_id
_entity_poly.type
_entity_poly.pdbx_seq_one_letter_code
_entity_poly.pdbx_strand_id
1 'polypeptide(L)'
;MASSAAQTQPDRKKPEEPLWPTYSWRTHVQSADTRLLYITNVDQANAAVEDLSRGPMGFDLEWRPNYVKGQVENPVALVQLANENTILLIQISQMTPLLEDPSVVKAGVGIQGDSRKLYNDWGISMRNCVDLSLLARSVDNARWKGRYANPIGLARLVETYEQLSLPKGKVQRSNWEAAPLSPMQQDYAANDAHSGLIVFERLSAMAQAMSPAPKRAYFSFDAINGTLLHTSSAARVPWMAANPEYDPGPPPPPRPPREPRAEFLVSNGASYGGDGQSVRPPRQRGRGAGSAGRGTRR
;
A
#
# COMPACT_ATOMS: atom_id res chain seq x y z
N MET A 1 -6.64 31.35 54.12
CA MET A 1 -5.51 30.58 53.56
C MET A 1 -6.02 29.20 53.15
N ALA A 2 -6.14 28.94 51.85
CA ALA A 2 -6.11 27.61 51.26
C ALA A 2 -5.95 27.80 49.73
N SER A 3 -4.70 27.80 49.27
CA SER A 3 -4.35 27.85 47.86
C SER A 3 -4.47 26.44 47.28
N SER A 4 -5.34 26.26 46.28
CA SER A 4 -5.50 25.00 45.56
C SER A 4 -4.37 24.87 44.54
N ALA A 5 -3.35 24.06 44.86
CA ALA A 5 -2.29 23.71 43.94
C ALA A 5 -2.85 22.78 42.85
N ALA A 6 -2.88 23.27 41.60
CA ALA A 6 -3.16 22.45 40.43
C ALA A 6 -1.99 21.46 40.24
N GLN A 7 -2.25 20.17 40.48
CA GLN A 7 -1.32 19.10 40.12
C GLN A 7 -1.32 18.94 38.60
N THR A 8 -0.26 19.43 37.96
CA THR A 8 0.07 19.10 36.58
C THR A 8 0.43 17.62 36.50
N GLN A 9 -0.36 16.85 35.74
CA GLN A 9 0.00 15.47 35.41
C GLN A 9 1.30 15.49 34.59
N PRO A 10 2.28 14.63 34.89
CA PRO A 10 3.51 14.56 34.12
C PRO A 10 3.20 14.09 32.70
N ASP A 11 3.72 14.83 31.72
CA ASP A 11 3.73 14.43 30.31
C ASP A 11 4.27 13.00 30.21
N ARG A 12 3.44 12.07 29.72
CA ARG A 12 3.91 10.74 29.33
C ARG A 12 4.87 10.91 28.16
N LYS A 13 6.16 11.07 28.43
CA LYS A 13 7.21 10.90 27.42
C LYS A 13 6.97 9.55 26.76
N LYS A 14 6.71 9.56 25.44
CA LYS A 14 6.74 8.32 24.66
C LYS A 14 8.08 7.64 24.93
N PRO A 15 8.11 6.31 25.14
CA PRO A 15 9.37 5.60 25.22
C PRO A 15 10.21 5.96 23.99
N GLU A 16 11.49 6.29 24.20
CA GLU A 16 12.43 6.50 23.11
C GLU A 16 12.46 5.20 22.30
N GLU A 17 11.97 5.26 21.06
CA GLU A 17 11.99 4.11 20.17
C GLU A 17 13.45 3.72 19.91
N PRO A 18 13.80 2.42 19.95
CA PRO A 18 15.16 1.99 19.65
C PRO A 18 15.57 2.49 18.26
N LEU A 19 16.74 3.14 18.18
CA LEU A 19 17.32 3.58 16.91
C LEU A 19 17.88 2.36 16.18
N TRP A 20 17.04 1.71 15.37
CA TRP A 20 17.46 0.60 14.53
C TRP A 20 18.41 1.06 13.41
N PRO A 21 19.49 0.30 13.13
CA PRO A 21 20.34 0.62 11.99
C PRO A 21 19.56 0.58 10.68
N THR A 22 19.97 1.41 9.72
CA THR A 22 19.29 1.51 8.42
C THR A 22 19.44 0.22 7.63
N TYR A 23 18.33 -0.30 7.13
CA TYR A 23 18.32 -1.42 6.20
C TYR A 23 19.03 -1.06 4.90
N SER A 24 19.85 -1.96 4.39
CA SER A 24 20.44 -1.85 3.06
C SER A 24 20.53 -3.23 2.43
N TRP A 25 19.95 -3.38 1.25
CA TRP A 25 20.05 -4.61 0.47
C TRP A 25 21.51 -5.03 0.33
N ARG A 26 22.44 -4.09 0.14
CA ARG A 26 23.89 -4.33 -0.06
C ARG A 26 24.58 -5.02 1.11
N THR A 27 24.08 -4.83 2.34
CA THR A 27 24.68 -5.42 3.55
C THR A 27 23.85 -6.56 4.12
N HIS A 28 22.62 -6.73 3.64
CA HIS A 28 21.69 -7.81 4.03
C HIS A 28 21.53 -8.89 2.96
N VAL A 29 22.40 -8.90 1.94
CA VAL A 29 22.39 -9.93 0.90
C VAL A 29 22.65 -11.31 1.50
N GLN A 30 21.91 -12.31 1.02
CA GLN A 30 22.15 -13.71 1.35
C GLN A 30 23.33 -14.30 0.53
N SER A 31 23.60 -13.72 -0.64
CA SER A 31 24.71 -14.09 -1.53
C SER A 31 25.65 -12.91 -1.76
N ALA A 32 26.96 -13.18 -1.75
CA ALA A 32 27.97 -12.18 -2.14
C ALA A 32 27.81 -11.73 -3.60
N ASP A 33 27.15 -12.53 -4.43
CA ASP A 33 26.92 -12.28 -5.85
C ASP A 33 25.57 -11.61 -6.14
N THR A 34 24.89 -11.05 -5.13
CA THR A 34 23.60 -10.40 -5.34
C THR A 34 23.75 -9.19 -6.26
N ARG A 35 22.98 -9.18 -7.36
CA ARG A 35 23.06 -8.15 -8.41
C ARG A 35 21.83 -7.26 -8.43
N LEU A 36 22.04 -5.96 -8.62
CA LEU A 36 20.99 -5.00 -8.94
C LEU A 36 20.99 -4.71 -10.44
N LEU A 37 19.88 -4.98 -11.11
CA LEU A 37 19.69 -4.70 -12.54
C LEU A 37 18.58 -3.67 -12.71
N TYR A 38 18.96 -2.47 -13.15
CA TYR A 38 18.01 -1.44 -13.59
C TYR A 38 17.79 -1.58 -15.10
N ILE A 39 16.55 -1.86 -15.48
CA ILE A 39 16.18 -2.26 -16.84
C ILE A 39 15.11 -1.31 -17.38
N THR A 40 15.37 -0.74 -18.55
CA THR A 40 14.48 0.19 -19.26
C THR A 40 14.06 -0.34 -20.64
N ASN A 41 14.49 -1.55 -20.99
CA ASN A 41 14.25 -2.20 -22.27
C ASN A 41 13.48 -3.52 -22.06
N VAL A 42 12.46 -3.75 -22.90
CA VAL A 42 11.58 -4.91 -22.81
C VAL A 42 12.33 -6.24 -23.03
N ASP A 43 13.19 -6.32 -24.04
CA ASP A 43 13.94 -7.55 -24.33
C ASP A 43 14.87 -7.91 -23.17
N GLN A 44 15.54 -6.91 -22.60
CA GLN A 44 16.43 -7.10 -21.45
C GLN A 44 15.67 -7.60 -20.22
N ALA A 45 14.49 -7.07 -19.95
CA ALA A 45 13.76 -7.52 -18.78
C ALA A 45 13.09 -8.87 -19.01
N ASN A 46 12.77 -9.28 -20.25
CA ASN A 46 12.23 -10.62 -20.53
C ASN A 46 13.33 -11.65 -20.27
N ALA A 47 14.52 -11.38 -20.80
CA ALA A 47 15.71 -12.20 -20.55
C ALA A 47 16.05 -12.26 -19.05
N ALA A 48 16.09 -11.10 -18.36
CA ALA A 48 16.39 -11.06 -16.93
C ALA A 48 15.36 -11.84 -16.11
N VAL A 49 14.09 -11.76 -16.48
CA VAL A 49 12.99 -12.50 -15.86
C VAL A 49 13.10 -14.01 -16.09
N GLU A 50 13.48 -14.45 -17.30
CA GLU A 50 13.68 -15.86 -17.62
C GLU A 50 14.88 -16.45 -16.87
N ASP A 51 15.93 -15.65 -16.70
CA ASP A 51 17.17 -16.01 -15.99
C ASP A 51 17.03 -16.00 -14.46
N LEU A 52 15.97 -15.38 -13.91
CA LEU A 52 15.72 -15.38 -12.48
C LEU A 52 15.50 -16.81 -11.97
N SER A 53 16.26 -17.20 -10.95
CA SER A 53 16.02 -18.46 -10.25
C SER A 53 14.59 -18.51 -9.73
N ARG A 54 13.96 -19.67 -9.89
CA ARG A 54 12.61 -19.91 -9.38
C ARG A 54 12.64 -19.90 -7.85
N GLY A 55 11.73 -19.17 -7.23
CA GLY A 55 11.65 -19.01 -5.78
C GLY A 55 10.63 -17.94 -5.41
N PRO A 56 10.43 -17.68 -4.11
CA PRO A 56 9.68 -16.51 -3.70
C PRO A 56 10.40 -15.22 -4.09
N MET A 57 9.62 -14.18 -4.37
CA MET A 57 10.15 -12.85 -4.67
C MET A 57 9.49 -11.81 -3.80
N GLY A 58 10.28 -10.85 -3.32
CA GLY A 58 9.79 -9.57 -2.85
C GLY A 58 9.31 -8.74 -4.04
N PHE A 59 8.19 -8.03 -3.86
CA PHE A 59 7.51 -7.25 -4.89
C PHE A 59 7.06 -5.91 -4.35
N ASP A 60 7.28 -4.85 -5.13
CA ASP A 60 6.74 -3.51 -4.89
C ASP A 60 6.60 -2.72 -6.21
N LEU A 61 5.78 -1.65 -6.19
CA LEU A 61 5.51 -0.78 -7.34
C LEU A 61 5.74 0.69 -7.00
N GLU A 62 6.21 1.46 -7.98
CA GLU A 62 6.35 2.92 -7.83
C GLU A 62 5.82 3.69 -9.04
N TRP A 63 5.27 4.88 -8.77
CA TRP A 63 4.70 5.80 -9.78
C TRP A 63 4.82 7.25 -9.35
N ARG A 64 4.84 8.17 -10.31
CA ARG A 64 4.88 9.60 -10.01
C ARG A 64 3.62 10.00 -9.23
N PRO A 65 3.72 10.63 -8.04
CA PRO A 65 2.54 11.06 -7.30
C PRO A 65 1.74 12.13 -8.05
N ASN A 66 0.42 12.05 -7.97
CA ASN A 66 -0.47 13.12 -8.42
C ASN A 66 -1.03 13.88 -7.20
N TYR A 67 -0.66 15.15 -7.05
CA TYR A 67 -1.07 15.97 -5.91
C TYR A 67 -2.37 16.74 -6.15
N VAL A 68 -2.96 16.65 -7.35
CA VAL A 68 -4.21 17.33 -7.67
C VAL A 68 -5.38 16.52 -7.12
N LYS A 69 -6.09 17.09 -6.14
CA LYS A 69 -7.22 16.42 -5.49
C LYS A 69 -8.30 16.02 -6.51
N GLY A 70 -8.69 14.75 -6.47
CA GLY A 70 -9.75 14.19 -7.33
C GLY A 70 -9.27 13.77 -8.72
N GLN A 71 -8.00 13.96 -9.04
CA GLN A 71 -7.41 13.39 -10.25
C GLN A 71 -7.02 11.93 -10.01
N VAL A 72 -7.01 11.16 -11.10
CA VAL A 72 -6.50 9.78 -11.09
C VAL A 72 -4.99 9.77 -10.84
N GLU A 73 -4.50 8.72 -10.18
CA GLU A 73 -3.07 8.51 -10.00
C GLU A 73 -2.39 8.30 -11.36
N ASN A 74 -1.10 8.67 -11.46
CA ASN A 74 -0.34 8.35 -12.66
C ASN A 74 -0.16 6.82 -12.77
N PRO A 75 0.03 6.29 -14.00
CA PRO A 75 0.30 4.87 -14.20
C PRO A 75 1.53 4.38 -13.43
N VAL A 76 1.57 3.09 -13.09
CA VAL A 76 2.77 2.42 -12.58
C VAL A 76 3.95 2.70 -13.52
N ALA A 77 5.06 3.20 -12.95
CA ALA A 77 6.27 3.54 -13.71
C ALA A 77 7.42 2.53 -13.48
N LEU A 78 7.44 1.87 -12.31
CA LEU A 78 8.49 0.93 -11.94
C LEU A 78 7.89 -0.32 -11.26
N VAL A 79 8.31 -1.50 -11.71
CA VAL A 79 8.14 -2.76 -10.98
C VAL A 79 9.46 -3.13 -10.32
N GLN A 80 9.38 -3.56 -9.08
CA GLN A 80 10.52 -3.96 -8.27
C GLN A 80 10.36 -5.43 -7.90
N LEU A 81 11.38 -6.23 -8.19
CA LEU A 81 11.42 -7.65 -7.86
C LEU A 81 12.74 -7.97 -7.19
N ALA A 82 12.70 -8.76 -6.13
CA ALA A 82 13.92 -9.25 -5.48
C ALA A 82 13.78 -10.74 -5.15
N ASN A 83 14.76 -11.54 -5.54
CA ASN A 83 14.97 -12.89 -5.02
C ASN A 83 16.30 -12.94 -4.24
N GLU A 84 16.73 -14.14 -3.85
CA GLU A 84 17.95 -14.38 -3.06
C GLU A 84 19.22 -13.71 -3.63
N ASN A 85 19.34 -13.61 -4.96
CA ASN A 85 20.59 -13.19 -5.61
C ASN A 85 20.43 -12.09 -6.68
N THR A 86 19.21 -11.61 -6.92
CA THR A 86 18.95 -10.64 -7.99
C THR A 86 17.82 -9.71 -7.60
N ILE A 87 18.06 -8.41 -7.77
CA ILE A 87 17.07 -7.35 -7.66
C ILE A 87 16.88 -6.74 -9.04
N LEU A 88 15.65 -6.80 -9.56
CA LEU A 88 15.27 -6.18 -10.82
C LEU A 88 14.44 -4.92 -10.56
N LEU A 89 14.88 -3.81 -11.16
CA LEU A 89 14.14 -2.55 -11.23
C LEU A 89 13.74 -2.32 -12.67
N ILE A 90 12.49 -2.62 -13.00
CA ILE A 90 12.02 -2.66 -14.39
C ILE A 90 11.11 -1.45 -14.63
N GLN A 91 11.57 -0.48 -15.42
CA GLN A 91 10.70 0.60 -15.87
C GLN A 91 9.72 0.06 -16.90
N ILE A 92 8.43 0.07 -16.53
CA ILE A 92 7.40 -0.47 -17.41
C ILE A 92 7.18 0.48 -18.59
N SER A 93 7.27 -0.10 -19.79
CA SER A 93 6.33 0.26 -20.84
C SER A 93 5.52 -0.91 -21.41
N GLN A 94 5.97 -2.19 -21.38
CA GLN A 94 5.14 -3.41 -21.64
C GLN A 94 5.84 -4.76 -21.31
N MET A 95 5.57 -5.41 -20.15
CA MET A 95 6.20 -6.70 -19.78
C MET A 95 5.38 -7.59 -18.80
N THR A 96 5.12 -8.85 -19.16
CA THR A 96 4.03 -9.70 -18.61
C THR A 96 4.41 -11.06 -17.96
N PRO A 97 5.39 -11.87 -18.43
CA PRO A 97 5.35 -13.32 -18.16
C PRO A 97 5.52 -13.78 -16.69
N LEU A 98 6.41 -13.15 -15.91
CA LEU A 98 6.73 -13.65 -14.55
C LEU A 98 5.61 -13.45 -13.54
N LEU A 99 4.96 -12.29 -13.64
CA LEU A 99 3.94 -11.88 -12.67
C LEU A 99 2.72 -12.80 -12.75
N GLU A 100 2.46 -13.36 -13.94
CA GLU A 100 1.39 -14.30 -14.23
C GLU A 100 1.73 -15.77 -13.91
N ASP A 101 2.98 -16.10 -13.56
CA ASP A 101 3.35 -17.48 -13.21
C ASP A 101 2.81 -17.86 -11.82
N PRO A 102 1.89 -18.84 -11.70
CA PRO A 102 1.34 -19.26 -10.41
C PRO A 102 2.32 -20.07 -9.55
N SER A 103 3.42 -20.58 -10.11
CA SER A 103 4.43 -21.33 -9.36
C SER A 103 5.34 -20.41 -8.53
N VAL A 104 5.39 -19.13 -8.86
CA VAL A 104 6.28 -18.14 -8.26
C VAL A 104 5.51 -17.26 -7.28
N VAL A 105 5.93 -17.21 -6.02
CA VAL A 105 5.33 -16.32 -5.02
C VAL A 105 5.78 -14.89 -5.25
N LYS A 106 4.83 -13.93 -5.22
CA LYS A 106 5.11 -12.49 -5.16
C LYS A 106 4.65 -11.95 -3.82
N ALA A 107 5.58 -11.55 -2.96
CA ALA A 107 5.32 -11.13 -1.59
C ALA A 107 5.53 -9.61 -1.44
N GLY A 108 4.53 -8.90 -0.94
CA GLY A 108 4.59 -7.45 -0.78
C GLY A 108 3.61 -6.93 0.28
N VAL A 109 3.73 -5.65 0.61
CA VAL A 109 2.81 -4.96 1.52
C VAL A 109 1.85 -4.12 0.70
N GLY A 110 0.53 -4.28 0.92
CA GLY A 110 -0.45 -3.55 0.10
C GLY A 110 -0.64 -4.12 -1.30
N ILE A 111 -0.04 -5.28 -1.58
CA ILE A 111 0.01 -5.95 -2.89
C ILE A 111 -1.36 -6.23 -3.52
N GLN A 112 -2.44 -6.24 -2.73
CA GLN A 112 -3.82 -6.27 -3.25
C GLN A 112 -4.17 -5.02 -4.06
N GLY A 113 -3.75 -3.85 -3.59
CA GLY A 113 -3.89 -2.57 -4.30
C GLY A 113 -2.96 -2.52 -5.50
N ASP A 114 -1.70 -2.93 -5.32
CA ASP A 114 -0.68 -2.91 -6.37
C ASP A 114 -1.05 -3.78 -7.54
N SER A 115 -1.49 -5.02 -7.29
CA SER A 115 -1.94 -5.94 -8.35
C SER A 115 -3.16 -5.42 -9.12
N ARG A 116 -4.10 -4.76 -8.44
CA ARG A 116 -5.25 -4.12 -9.10
C ARG A 116 -4.82 -2.92 -9.93
N LYS A 117 -3.92 -2.09 -9.40
CA LYS A 117 -3.37 -0.92 -10.09
C LYS A 117 -2.60 -1.35 -11.33
N LEU A 118 -1.72 -2.34 -11.21
CA LEU A 118 -0.96 -2.90 -12.33
C LEU A 118 -1.87 -3.43 -13.44
N TYR A 119 -2.95 -4.13 -13.09
CA TYR A 119 -3.95 -4.55 -14.06
C TYR A 119 -4.68 -3.37 -14.72
N ASN A 120 -5.09 -2.36 -13.94
CA ASN A 120 -5.81 -1.20 -14.48
C ASN A 120 -4.94 -0.37 -15.43
N ASP A 121 -3.66 -0.22 -15.09
CA ASP A 121 -2.73 0.62 -15.83
C ASP A 121 -2.17 -0.11 -17.06
N TRP A 122 -1.94 -1.43 -16.96
CA TRP A 122 -1.17 -2.18 -17.96
C TRP A 122 -1.80 -3.51 -18.40
N GLY A 123 -2.96 -3.90 -17.86
CA GLY A 123 -3.64 -5.16 -18.20
C GLY A 123 -2.96 -6.42 -17.66
N ILE A 124 -1.96 -6.29 -16.80
CA ILE A 124 -1.15 -7.39 -16.30
C ILE A 124 -1.85 -8.07 -15.13
N SER A 125 -2.06 -9.38 -15.21
CA SER A 125 -2.52 -10.17 -14.07
C SER A 125 -1.34 -10.56 -13.16
N MET A 126 -1.61 -10.81 -11.88
CA MET A 126 -0.61 -11.34 -10.96
C MET A 126 -1.16 -12.61 -10.31
N ARG A 127 -0.36 -13.68 -10.22
CA ARG A 127 -0.80 -14.94 -9.59
C ARG A 127 0.08 -15.30 -8.41
N ASN A 128 -0.42 -16.03 -7.43
CA ASN A 128 0.32 -16.44 -6.24
C ASN A 128 0.94 -15.25 -5.48
N CYS A 129 0.14 -14.20 -5.32
CA CYS A 129 0.49 -13.06 -4.47
C CYS A 129 0.39 -13.46 -3.00
N VAL A 130 1.23 -12.87 -2.15
CA VAL A 130 1.21 -13.00 -0.69
C VAL A 130 1.24 -11.60 -0.07
N ASP A 131 0.23 -11.28 0.71
CA ASP A 131 0.19 -10.04 1.48
C ASP A 131 0.91 -10.22 2.83
N LEU A 132 2.03 -9.52 2.99
CA LEU A 132 2.88 -9.65 4.19
C LEU A 132 2.19 -9.16 5.46
N SER A 133 1.30 -8.18 5.37
CA SER A 133 0.53 -7.71 6.52
C SER A 133 -0.44 -8.80 7.00
N LEU A 134 -1.08 -9.51 6.07
CA LEU A 134 -2.01 -10.60 6.41
C LEU A 134 -1.27 -11.84 6.92
N LEU A 135 -0.11 -12.15 6.33
CA LEU A 135 0.75 -13.24 6.80
C LEU A 135 1.25 -12.95 8.23
N ALA A 136 1.78 -11.75 8.49
CA ALA A 136 2.23 -11.35 9.83
C ALA A 136 1.12 -11.47 10.88
N ARG A 137 -0.11 -11.04 10.56
CA ARG A 137 -1.27 -11.22 11.44
C ARG A 137 -1.66 -12.68 11.67
N SER A 138 -1.36 -13.56 10.71
CA SER A 138 -1.70 -14.97 10.78
C SER A 138 -0.69 -15.78 11.60
N VAL A 139 0.57 -15.32 11.67
CA VAL A 139 1.63 -15.99 12.45
C VAL A 139 1.97 -15.33 13.78
N ASP A 140 1.62 -14.05 13.95
CA ASP A 140 1.92 -13.25 15.13
C ASP A 140 0.70 -12.41 15.57
N ASN A 141 -0.45 -13.09 15.71
CA ASN A 141 -1.73 -12.46 16.04
C ASN A 141 -1.68 -11.69 17.38
N ALA A 142 -0.91 -12.19 18.35
CA ALA A 142 -0.77 -11.54 19.66
C ALA A 142 -0.20 -10.12 19.54
N ARG A 143 0.78 -9.91 18.65
CA ARG A 143 1.39 -8.60 18.40
C ARG A 143 0.51 -7.69 17.56
N TRP A 144 -0.13 -8.25 16.54
CA TRP A 144 -0.85 -7.47 15.54
C TRP A 144 -2.36 -7.50 15.75
N LYS A 145 -2.86 -6.68 16.68
CA LYS A 145 -4.31 -6.48 16.91
C LYS A 145 -4.91 -5.40 16.01
N GLY A 146 -6.23 -5.25 16.05
CA GLY A 146 -7.03 -4.36 15.20
C GLY A 146 -7.72 -5.09 14.04
N ARG A 147 -8.38 -4.36 13.14
CA ARG A 147 -9.06 -4.96 11.98
C ARG A 147 -8.06 -5.74 11.11
N TYR A 148 -8.41 -6.96 10.70
CA TYR A 148 -7.52 -7.85 9.95
C TYR A 148 -6.99 -7.20 8.66
N ALA A 149 -7.89 -6.58 7.90
CA ALA A 149 -7.57 -5.91 6.63
C ALA A 149 -6.85 -4.56 6.79
N ASN A 150 -6.58 -4.07 8.01
CA ASN A 150 -5.79 -2.85 8.17
C ASN A 150 -4.31 -3.15 7.85
N PRO A 151 -3.69 -2.38 6.93
CA PRO A 151 -2.33 -2.65 6.50
C PRO A 151 -1.31 -2.38 7.61
N ILE A 152 -0.30 -3.23 7.69
CA ILE A 152 0.94 -3.01 8.41
C ILE A 152 1.99 -2.60 7.37
N GLY A 153 2.55 -1.40 7.50
CA GLY A 153 3.56 -0.90 6.57
C GLY A 153 4.86 -1.69 6.62
N LEU A 154 5.55 -1.82 5.49
CA LEU A 154 6.80 -2.58 5.34
C LEU A 154 7.85 -2.19 6.37
N ALA A 155 8.11 -0.89 6.57
CA ALA A 155 9.04 -0.40 7.59
C ALA A 155 8.76 -0.98 8.99
N ARG A 156 7.49 -1.09 9.39
CA ARG A 156 7.13 -1.67 10.70
C ARG A 156 7.39 -3.17 10.78
N LEU A 157 7.20 -3.88 9.66
CA LEU A 157 7.51 -5.31 9.59
C LEU A 157 9.02 -5.51 9.69
N VAL A 158 9.82 -4.75 8.93
CA VAL A 158 11.29 -4.81 8.97
C VAL A 158 11.82 -4.48 10.36
N GLU A 159 11.33 -3.42 11.01
CA GLU A 159 11.70 -3.09 12.39
C GLU A 159 11.36 -4.21 13.38
N THR A 160 10.19 -4.84 13.21
CA THR A 160 9.72 -5.88 14.12
C THR A 160 10.51 -7.18 13.99
N TYR A 161 10.81 -7.58 12.75
CA TYR A 161 11.30 -8.92 12.44
C TYR A 161 12.79 -8.98 12.18
N GLU A 162 13.38 -7.89 11.68
CA GLU A 162 14.80 -7.81 11.35
C GLU A 162 15.55 -6.74 12.17
N GLN A 163 14.85 -5.97 13.02
CA GLN A 163 15.49 -4.96 13.89
C GLN A 163 16.27 -3.91 13.10
N LEU A 164 15.74 -3.55 11.93
CA LEU A 164 16.31 -2.57 11.00
C LEU A 164 15.27 -1.50 10.65
N SER A 165 15.72 -0.30 10.30
CA SER A 165 14.84 0.78 9.89
C SER A 165 14.83 0.94 8.37
N LEU A 166 13.64 1.06 7.78
CA LEU A 166 13.47 1.56 6.41
C LEU A 166 13.11 3.06 6.48
N PRO A 167 14.03 3.96 6.08
CA PRO A 167 13.80 5.37 6.20
C PRO A 167 12.69 5.82 5.25
N LYS A 168 11.62 6.38 5.82
CA LYS A 168 10.60 7.09 5.05
C LYS A 168 11.19 8.41 4.56
N GLY A 169 10.93 8.76 3.31
CA GLY A 169 11.61 9.91 2.72
C GLY A 169 10.90 10.55 1.54
N LYS A 170 11.59 11.55 0.99
CA LYS A 170 11.13 12.26 -0.21
C LYS A 170 11.19 11.37 -1.46
N VAL A 171 12.03 10.33 -1.45
CA VAL A 171 12.23 9.41 -2.59
C VAL A 171 10.94 8.66 -2.95
N GLN A 172 10.22 8.13 -1.97
CA GLN A 172 8.90 7.49 -2.15
C GLN A 172 7.91 8.38 -2.93
N ARG A 173 8.04 9.71 -2.81
CA ARG A 173 7.14 10.69 -3.44
C ARG A 173 7.81 11.42 -4.61
N SER A 174 8.87 10.84 -5.17
CA SER A 174 9.65 11.42 -6.26
C SER A 174 9.03 11.14 -7.64
N ASN A 175 9.67 11.65 -8.69
CA ASN A 175 9.26 11.33 -10.05
C ASN A 175 9.85 9.97 -10.48
N TRP A 176 9.05 8.92 -10.40
CA TRP A 176 9.43 7.56 -10.81
C TRP A 176 9.36 7.30 -12.33
N GLU A 177 8.81 8.25 -13.10
CA GLU A 177 8.86 8.25 -14.57
C GLU A 177 10.21 8.76 -15.10
N ALA A 178 11.11 9.23 -14.22
CA ALA A 178 12.41 9.74 -14.62
C ALA A 178 13.27 8.64 -15.26
N ALA A 179 13.81 8.89 -16.44
CA ALA A 179 14.74 8.00 -17.13
C ALA A 179 16.03 8.77 -17.46
N PRO A 180 17.19 8.39 -16.88
CA PRO A 180 17.39 7.30 -15.92
C PRO A 180 16.89 7.64 -14.50
N LEU A 181 16.60 6.61 -13.69
CA LEU A 181 16.41 6.77 -12.25
C LEU A 181 17.71 7.16 -11.55
N SER A 182 17.62 8.04 -10.57
CA SER A 182 18.77 8.42 -9.75
C SER A 182 19.28 7.24 -8.88
N PRO A 183 20.56 7.24 -8.46
CA PRO A 183 21.08 6.21 -7.55
C PRO A 183 20.27 6.08 -6.27
N MET A 184 19.77 7.19 -5.70
CA MET A 184 18.92 7.18 -4.51
C MET A 184 17.56 6.49 -4.75
N GLN A 185 16.95 6.69 -5.92
CA GLN A 185 15.72 6.00 -6.30
C GLN A 185 15.95 4.50 -6.48
N GLN A 186 17.06 4.13 -7.13
CA GLN A 186 17.42 2.73 -7.32
C GLN A 186 17.70 2.02 -5.99
N ASP A 187 18.47 2.63 -5.09
CA ASP A 187 18.73 2.04 -3.76
C ASP A 187 17.45 1.94 -2.90
N TYR A 188 16.58 2.96 -2.96
CA TYR A 188 15.29 2.92 -2.27
C TYR A 188 14.42 1.76 -2.78
N ALA A 189 14.21 1.67 -4.09
CA ALA A 189 13.37 0.63 -4.69
C ALA A 189 13.97 -0.78 -4.48
N ALA A 190 15.29 -0.90 -4.55
CA ALA A 190 15.96 -2.16 -4.25
C ALA A 190 15.76 -2.59 -2.79
N ASN A 191 15.80 -1.65 -1.84
CA ASN A 191 15.54 -1.92 -0.43
C ASN A 191 14.10 -2.37 -0.17
N ASP A 192 13.11 -1.73 -0.81
CA ASP A 192 11.69 -2.07 -0.59
C ASP A 192 11.37 -3.50 -1.09
N ALA A 193 11.78 -3.86 -2.31
CA ALA A 193 11.61 -5.23 -2.80
C ALA A 193 12.43 -6.25 -1.99
N HIS A 194 13.72 -6.00 -1.74
CA HIS A 194 14.58 -6.95 -1.03
C HIS A 194 14.12 -7.19 0.41
N SER A 195 13.77 -6.12 1.14
CA SER A 195 13.24 -6.28 2.51
C SER A 195 11.89 -6.99 2.56
N GLY A 196 11.04 -6.81 1.53
CA GLY A 196 9.82 -7.60 1.37
C GLY A 196 10.09 -9.11 1.30
N LEU A 197 11.12 -9.53 0.57
CA LEU A 197 11.56 -10.93 0.51
C LEU A 197 12.06 -11.42 1.88
N ILE A 198 12.95 -10.69 2.54
CA ILE A 198 13.50 -11.10 3.84
C ILE A 198 12.39 -11.26 4.88
N VAL A 199 11.44 -10.32 4.93
CA VAL A 199 10.26 -10.41 5.80
C VAL A 199 9.39 -11.61 5.42
N PHE A 200 9.16 -11.87 4.13
CA PHE A 200 8.42 -13.05 3.67
C PHE A 200 9.04 -14.35 4.19
N GLU A 201 10.36 -14.51 4.06
CA GLU A 201 11.08 -15.70 4.50
C GLU A 201 10.99 -15.89 6.01
N ARG A 202 11.20 -14.81 6.79
CA ARG A 202 11.03 -14.83 8.25
C ARG A 202 9.64 -15.30 8.65
N LEU A 203 8.60 -14.68 8.09
CA LEU A 203 7.22 -14.99 8.42
C LEU A 203 6.84 -16.40 7.94
N SER A 204 7.38 -16.85 6.81
CA SER A 204 7.16 -18.20 6.30
C SER A 204 7.79 -19.26 7.20
N ALA A 205 9.00 -19.01 7.73
CA ALA A 205 9.63 -19.88 8.72
C ALA A 205 8.79 -19.95 10.01
N MET A 206 8.26 -18.82 10.48
CA MET A 206 7.34 -18.78 11.62
C MET A 206 6.07 -19.60 11.35
N ALA A 207 5.47 -19.46 10.16
CA ALA A 207 4.27 -20.22 9.78
C ALA A 207 4.53 -21.74 9.78
N GLN A 208 5.69 -22.17 9.28
CA GLN A 208 6.09 -23.58 9.25
C GLN A 208 6.31 -24.17 10.65
N ALA A 209 6.71 -23.34 11.62
CA ALA A 209 6.91 -23.76 13.00
C ALA A 209 5.59 -23.85 13.82
N MET A 210 4.47 -23.34 13.30
CA MET A 210 3.17 -23.39 13.98
C MET A 210 2.45 -24.74 13.77
N SER A 211 1.65 -25.15 14.76
CA SER A 211 0.77 -26.31 14.67
C SER A 211 -0.64 -25.99 15.21
N PRO A 212 -1.68 -25.94 14.34
CA PRO A 212 -1.59 -26.04 12.89
C PRO A 212 -0.92 -24.82 12.26
N ALA A 213 -0.28 -25.00 11.09
CA ALA A 213 0.18 -23.90 10.28
C ALA A 213 -1.01 -23.08 9.74
N PRO A 214 -0.89 -21.75 9.58
CA PRO A 214 -1.97 -20.92 9.06
C PRO A 214 -2.28 -21.26 7.60
N LYS A 215 -3.56 -21.27 7.24
CA LYS A 215 -3.97 -21.59 5.87
C LYS A 215 -3.54 -20.49 4.91
N ARG A 216 -2.86 -20.86 3.83
CA ARG A 216 -2.43 -19.92 2.77
C ARG A 216 -3.56 -19.07 2.21
N ALA A 217 -4.78 -19.61 2.17
CA ALA A 217 -5.97 -18.91 1.71
C ALA A 217 -6.29 -17.62 2.51
N TYR A 218 -5.71 -17.42 3.70
CA TYR A 218 -5.93 -16.21 4.50
C TYR A 218 -5.10 -15.01 4.02
N PHE A 219 -3.96 -15.26 3.36
CA PHE A 219 -2.99 -14.22 2.99
C PHE A 219 -2.48 -14.32 1.56
N SER A 220 -2.93 -15.32 0.78
CA SER A 220 -2.50 -15.55 -0.59
C SER A 220 -3.66 -15.62 -1.57
N PHE A 221 -3.48 -15.00 -2.73
CA PHE A 221 -4.52 -14.82 -3.76
C PHE A 221 -3.91 -14.73 -5.16
N ASP A 222 -4.75 -14.93 -6.18
CA ASP A 222 -4.48 -14.55 -7.57
C ASP A 222 -5.24 -13.25 -7.87
N ALA A 223 -4.63 -12.31 -8.58
CA ALA A 223 -5.27 -11.13 -9.16
C ALA A 223 -5.39 -11.32 -10.67
N ILE A 224 -6.50 -11.90 -11.13
CA ILE A 224 -6.76 -12.20 -12.54
C ILE A 224 -7.78 -11.21 -13.06
N ASN A 225 -7.42 -10.49 -14.12
CA ASN A 225 -8.26 -9.46 -14.72
C ASN A 225 -8.78 -8.43 -13.70
N GLY A 226 -7.90 -8.00 -12.77
CA GLY A 226 -8.22 -7.04 -11.70
C GLY A 226 -9.09 -7.58 -10.56
N THR A 227 -9.49 -8.86 -10.63
CA THR A 227 -10.29 -9.52 -9.60
C THR A 227 -9.40 -10.38 -8.70
N LEU A 228 -9.55 -10.23 -7.38
CA LEU A 228 -8.84 -11.07 -6.41
C LEU A 228 -9.59 -12.40 -6.25
N LEU A 229 -8.88 -13.51 -6.43
CA LEU A 229 -9.40 -14.87 -6.47
C LEU A 229 -8.56 -15.78 -5.56
N HIS A 230 -9.17 -16.86 -5.08
CA HIS A 230 -8.42 -17.89 -4.37
C HIS A 230 -7.41 -18.54 -5.30
N THR A 231 -6.17 -18.72 -4.83
CA THR A 231 -5.09 -19.31 -5.62
C THR A 231 -5.48 -20.68 -6.15
N SER A 232 -5.20 -20.91 -7.44
CA SER A 232 -5.48 -22.20 -8.12
C SER A 232 -6.94 -22.67 -8.07
N SER A 233 -7.90 -21.78 -7.82
CA SER A 233 -9.32 -22.11 -7.87
C SER A 233 -9.78 -22.25 -9.33
N ALA A 234 -9.99 -23.49 -9.79
CA ALA A 234 -10.59 -23.75 -11.12
C ALA A 234 -11.95 -23.05 -11.29
N ALA A 235 -12.68 -22.85 -10.19
CA ALA A 235 -13.98 -22.18 -10.14
C ALA A 235 -13.90 -20.65 -10.07
N ARG A 236 -12.70 -20.03 -10.10
CA ARG A 236 -12.49 -18.58 -9.97
C ARG A 236 -13.27 -17.96 -8.80
N VAL A 237 -13.15 -18.57 -7.62
CA VAL A 237 -13.84 -18.09 -6.42
C VAL A 237 -13.24 -16.76 -5.96
N PRO A 238 -14.05 -15.70 -5.76
CA PRO A 238 -13.57 -14.42 -5.23
C PRO A 238 -12.86 -14.57 -3.89
N TRP A 239 -11.73 -13.90 -3.75
CA TRP A 239 -10.96 -13.84 -2.51
C TRP A 239 -11.15 -12.50 -1.82
N MET A 240 -11.18 -12.54 -0.49
CA MET A 240 -11.17 -11.35 0.35
C MET A 240 -10.22 -11.56 1.53
N ALA A 241 -9.63 -10.48 2.03
CA ALA A 241 -8.80 -10.50 3.22
C ALA A 241 -9.61 -10.87 4.47
N ALA A 242 -9.70 -12.16 4.75
CA ALA A 242 -10.43 -12.71 5.88
C ALA A 242 -9.69 -13.91 6.48
N ASN A 243 -9.57 -13.91 7.80
CA ASN A 243 -9.06 -15.03 8.57
C ASN A 243 -10.00 -15.26 9.76
N PRO A 244 -10.79 -16.35 9.80
CA PRO A 244 -11.70 -16.65 10.90
C PRO A 244 -10.98 -17.01 12.21
N GLU A 245 -9.68 -17.32 12.14
CA GLU A 245 -8.83 -17.66 13.30
C GLU A 245 -8.15 -16.43 13.90
N TYR A 246 -8.27 -15.26 13.26
CA TYR A 246 -7.64 -14.03 13.72
C TYR A 246 -8.48 -13.33 14.79
N ASP A 247 -7.89 -13.13 15.98
CA ASP A 247 -8.48 -12.32 17.04
C ASP A 247 -8.05 -10.84 16.89
N PRO A 248 -8.97 -9.91 16.58
CA PRO A 248 -8.67 -8.48 16.47
C PRO A 248 -8.40 -7.81 17.82
N GLY A 249 -8.61 -8.49 18.95
CA GLY A 249 -8.61 -7.89 20.27
C GLY A 249 -9.90 -7.10 20.57
N PRO A 250 -9.98 -6.47 21.75
CA PRO A 250 -11.17 -5.72 22.12
C PRO A 250 -11.41 -4.54 21.16
N PRO A 251 -12.68 -4.17 20.90
CA PRO A 251 -12.98 -3.01 20.09
C PRO A 251 -12.39 -1.75 20.74
N PRO A 252 -11.90 -0.77 19.95
CA PRO A 252 -11.44 0.49 20.51
C PRO A 252 -12.59 1.18 21.26
N PRO A 253 -12.30 1.92 22.34
CA PRO A 253 -13.33 2.65 23.08
C PRO A 253 -14.06 3.64 22.15
N PRO A 254 -15.35 3.94 22.42
CA PRO A 254 -16.09 4.94 21.67
C PRO A 254 -15.30 6.25 21.63
N ARG A 255 -15.27 6.92 20.47
CA ARG A 255 -14.69 8.25 20.41
C ARG A 255 -15.48 9.17 21.34
N PRO A 256 -14.83 9.98 22.19
CA PRO A 256 -15.54 10.99 22.96
C PRO A 256 -16.30 11.91 22.00
N PRO A 257 -17.45 12.48 22.42
CA PRO A 257 -18.18 13.46 21.65
C PRO A 257 -17.22 14.55 21.17
N ARG A 258 -17.30 14.93 19.89
CA ARG A 258 -16.60 16.13 19.43
C ARG A 258 -17.16 17.30 20.22
N GLU A 259 -16.28 18.06 20.87
CA GLU A 259 -16.66 19.32 21.48
C GLU A 259 -17.35 20.19 20.43
N PRO A 260 -18.47 20.85 20.76
CA PRO A 260 -19.07 21.83 19.87
C PRO A 260 -18.00 22.83 19.47
N ARG A 261 -17.84 23.04 18.16
CA ARG A 261 -17.02 24.17 17.70
C ARG A 261 -17.62 25.41 18.33
N ALA A 262 -16.82 26.15 19.10
CA ALA A 262 -17.23 27.45 19.61
C ALA A 262 -17.73 28.28 18.43
N GLU A 263 -19.04 28.51 18.38
CA GLU A 263 -19.61 29.46 17.47
C GLU A 263 -19.01 30.82 17.84
N PHE A 264 -18.24 31.40 16.94
CA PHE A 264 -17.84 32.79 17.05
C PHE A 264 -19.13 33.61 17.04
N LEU A 265 -19.61 33.97 18.23
CA LEU A 265 -20.57 35.05 18.43
C LEU A 265 -19.91 36.32 17.92
N VAL A 266 -20.08 36.60 16.62
CA VAL A 266 -19.83 37.93 16.08
C VAL A 266 -20.94 38.81 16.62
N SER A 267 -20.61 39.59 17.65
CA SER A 267 -21.42 40.70 18.12
C SER A 267 -21.49 41.75 17.01
N ASN A 268 -22.49 41.66 16.14
CA ASN A 268 -22.84 42.75 15.22
C ASN A 268 -23.50 43.89 16.02
N GLY A 269 -22.66 44.73 16.62
CA GLY A 269 -23.02 46.10 16.96
C GLY A 269 -22.84 46.98 15.72
N ALA A 270 -23.85 47.06 14.87
CA ALA A 270 -23.92 48.06 13.81
C ALA A 270 -25.29 48.75 13.86
N SER A 271 -25.24 50.02 14.22
CA SER A 271 -26.33 50.99 14.30
C SER A 271 -27.13 51.10 13.00
N TYR A 272 -28.45 51.10 13.13
CA TYR A 272 -29.40 51.48 12.09
C TYR A 272 -29.23 52.95 11.69
N GLY A 273 -29.21 53.21 10.38
CA GLY A 273 -29.39 54.55 9.81
C GLY A 273 -29.40 54.53 8.28
N GLY A 274 -30.59 54.68 7.68
CA GLY A 274 -30.76 55.34 6.38
C GLY A 274 -30.87 54.46 5.12
N ASP A 275 -32.12 54.26 4.70
CA ASP A 275 -32.66 54.37 3.33
C ASP A 275 -32.16 53.51 2.16
N GLY A 276 -33.13 52.92 1.45
CA GLY A 276 -32.97 52.53 0.05
C GLY A 276 -33.65 51.22 -0.35
N GLN A 277 -34.95 51.27 -0.63
CA GLN A 277 -35.70 50.20 -1.29
C GLN A 277 -35.09 49.84 -2.66
N SER A 278 -34.81 48.56 -2.90
CA SER A 278 -35.18 47.91 -4.18
C SER A 278 -35.24 46.38 -4.01
N VAL A 279 -36.44 45.84 -4.20
CA VAL A 279 -36.73 44.41 -4.19
C VAL A 279 -36.38 43.84 -5.57
N ARG A 280 -35.48 42.85 -5.65
CA ARG A 280 -35.31 42.01 -6.84
C ARG A 280 -35.92 40.63 -6.60
N PRO A 281 -36.74 40.10 -7.52
CA PRO A 281 -37.40 38.80 -7.33
C PRO A 281 -36.47 37.61 -7.64
N PRO A 282 -36.79 36.40 -7.17
CA PRO A 282 -35.94 35.22 -7.33
C PRO A 282 -36.02 34.62 -8.74
N ARG A 283 -34.86 34.18 -9.24
CA ARG A 283 -34.71 33.48 -10.53
C ARG A 283 -35.45 32.13 -10.50
N GLN A 284 -36.41 31.96 -11.42
CA GLN A 284 -37.09 30.69 -11.69
C GLN A 284 -36.11 29.65 -12.28
N ARG A 285 -36.17 28.43 -11.76
CA ARG A 285 -35.54 27.24 -12.37
C ARG A 285 -36.38 26.80 -13.57
N GLY A 286 -35.86 27.01 -14.78
CA GLY A 286 -36.43 26.44 -16.00
C GLY A 286 -36.26 24.92 -16.02
N ARG A 287 -37.38 24.20 -16.07
CA ARG A 287 -37.44 22.78 -16.43
C ARG A 287 -37.30 22.68 -17.96
N GLY A 288 -36.21 22.07 -18.43
CA GLY A 288 -36.08 21.67 -19.83
C GLY A 288 -36.89 20.40 -20.08
N ALA A 289 -37.90 20.50 -20.94
CA ALA A 289 -38.68 19.38 -21.45
C ALA A 289 -37.83 18.53 -22.41
N GLY A 290 -37.88 17.21 -22.23
CA GLY A 290 -37.33 16.25 -23.17
C GLY A 290 -38.16 16.17 -24.45
N SER A 291 -37.53 16.28 -25.60
CA SER A 291 -38.09 15.90 -26.89
C SER A 291 -37.68 14.48 -27.23
N ALA A 292 -38.68 13.69 -27.62
CA ALA A 292 -38.56 12.30 -28.02
C ALA A 292 -37.87 12.18 -29.39
N GLY A 293 -36.86 11.33 -29.47
CA GLY A 293 -36.33 10.81 -30.74
C GLY A 293 -37.20 9.67 -31.25
N ARG A 294 -37.81 9.87 -32.42
CA ARG A 294 -38.26 8.78 -33.32
C ARG A 294 -37.22 8.66 -34.43
N GLY A 295 -36.70 7.45 -34.65
CA GLY A 295 -35.71 7.16 -35.67
C GLY A 295 -36.30 7.00 -37.07
N THR A 296 -35.41 6.82 -38.05
CA THR A 296 -35.46 5.74 -39.06
C THR A 296 -34.20 5.79 -39.94
N ARG A 297 -33.57 4.61 -40.08
CA ARG A 297 -32.98 4.01 -41.29
C ARG A 297 -32.59 4.95 -42.45
N ARG A 298 -31.30 5.02 -42.76
CA ARG A 298 -30.63 4.27 -43.85
C ARG A 298 -29.13 4.40 -43.68
#